data_AF-A0AAD6IRA3-F1
#
_entry.id   AF-A0AAD6IRA3-F1
#
_cell.length_a   1.000
_cell.length_b   1.000
_cell.length_c   1.000
_cell.angle_alpha   90.00
_cell.angle_beta   90.00
_cell.angle_gamma   90.00
#
_symmetry.space_group_name_H-M   'P 1'
#
loop_
_entity.id
_entity.type
_entity.pdbx_description
1 polymer ?
#
loop_
_entity_poly.entity_id
_entity_poly.type
_entity_poly.pdbx_seq_one_letter_code
_entity_poly.pdbx_strand_id
1 'polypeptide(L)'
;MYPQGYCAAVFGHRRGKIVFGAIFLSLLGLLFMHTSHPTYLTNLAQPWLHPSVSSNDLTLFNTNEFDRRIHLLIPVTAPNAKFCKTFFSALANAYPPPFLINYGEVFRSQAVARAMKIKGFHTYLNERTRDDDIVIMIDGFDVWFQLPLQILLARFIKLGVPAVFGADKKCWPNDFKSVACTAVPQSPLPPDVFGDDTDRQTIMRGGRDKYDNFRPRWVNSGTIIGYAAHVRSIYDEAWAKVEAAGEVNSDQLILAEVYGDRIVKGDKSMTVDFYSSLFQTMTYSHNDLAFIRNPSEELTSTTFSKEISNEKLPLEDLGLSATKSPNPNRSPWKWRSLAWNKVSNRIPTLLHFNGPKYFIDIWWPRMWYYNFGVRWTARFKEEPMRAGAWVAGKEPGTLAWLTYESVCGKERLFGEPEQPKEGEKPAENKPANP
;
A
#
# COMPACT_ATOMS: atom_id res chain seq x y z
N MET A 1 -24.73 -80.86 -5.65
CA MET A 1 -26.19 -80.70 -5.57
C MET A 1 -26.46 -79.23 -5.24
N TYR A 2 -26.96 -78.46 -6.21
CA TYR A 2 -27.54 -77.12 -6.00
C TYR A 2 -28.89 -77.26 -5.28
N PRO A 3 -29.35 -76.23 -4.53
CA PRO A 3 -30.19 -75.16 -5.12
C PRO A 3 -29.82 -73.75 -4.60
N GLN A 4 -29.77 -72.68 -5.42
CA GLN A 4 -30.88 -71.81 -5.87
C GLN A 4 -31.84 -71.43 -4.72
N GLY A 5 -32.15 -70.19 -4.37
CA GLY A 5 -31.81 -68.85 -4.85
C GLY A 5 -32.81 -67.87 -4.21
N TYR A 6 -32.42 -66.63 -3.93
CA TYR A 6 -33.35 -65.49 -3.81
C TYR A 6 -32.59 -64.21 -4.18
N CYS A 7 -32.83 -63.73 -5.40
CA CYS A 7 -32.55 -62.36 -5.83
C CYS A 7 -33.73 -61.45 -5.46
N ALA A 8 -33.44 -60.15 -5.44
CA ALA A 8 -34.32 -58.98 -5.26
C ALA A 8 -34.49 -58.57 -3.78
N ALA A 9 -34.27 -57.32 -3.36
CA ALA A 9 -34.27 -56.05 -4.09
C ALA A 9 -33.57 -54.95 -3.27
N VAL A 10 -32.55 -54.27 -3.81
CA VAL A 10 -32.23 -52.87 -3.44
C VAL A 10 -31.59 -52.13 -4.64
N PHE A 11 -32.28 -52.10 -5.77
CA PHE A 11 -32.02 -51.08 -6.80
C PHE A 11 -33.36 -50.56 -7.32
N GLY A 12 -33.92 -49.62 -6.57
CA GLY A 12 -35.22 -49.07 -6.86
C GLY A 12 -35.39 -47.67 -6.32
N HIS A 13 -34.55 -46.72 -6.74
CA HIS A 13 -35.02 -45.35 -7.00
C HIS A 13 -33.95 -44.51 -7.71
N ARG A 14 -34.27 -44.05 -8.94
CA ARG A 14 -33.56 -42.97 -9.64
C ARG A 14 -33.37 -41.74 -8.75
N ARG A 15 -34.30 -41.49 -7.82
CA ARG A 15 -34.21 -40.41 -6.83
C ARG A 15 -33.04 -40.60 -5.84
N GLY A 16 -32.72 -41.83 -5.42
CA GLY A 16 -31.63 -42.08 -4.46
C GLY A 16 -30.24 -41.79 -5.03
N LYS A 17 -30.01 -42.12 -6.31
CA LYS A 17 -28.73 -41.83 -7.00
C LYS A 17 -28.56 -40.34 -7.31
N ILE A 18 -29.64 -39.63 -7.64
CA ILE A 18 -29.63 -38.17 -7.85
C ILE A 18 -29.43 -37.44 -6.51
N VAL A 19 -30.07 -37.90 -5.44
CA VAL A 19 -29.92 -37.31 -4.09
C VAL A 19 -28.51 -37.53 -3.54
N PHE A 20 -27.93 -38.72 -3.68
CA PHE A 20 -26.53 -38.95 -3.29
C PHE A 20 -25.53 -38.17 -4.14
N GLY A 21 -25.74 -38.07 -5.46
CA GLY A 21 -24.91 -37.25 -6.33
C GLY A 21 -25.01 -35.75 -6.02
N ALA A 22 -26.21 -35.25 -5.71
CA ALA A 22 -26.44 -33.86 -5.33
C ALA A 22 -25.84 -33.53 -3.95
N ILE A 23 -25.92 -34.46 -2.98
CA ILE A 23 -25.29 -34.32 -1.66
C ILE A 23 -23.76 -34.37 -1.77
N PHE A 24 -23.21 -35.23 -2.63
CA PHE A 24 -21.76 -35.31 -2.83
C PHE A 24 -21.22 -34.09 -3.58
N LEU A 25 -21.96 -33.56 -4.57
CA LEU A 25 -21.63 -32.31 -5.26
C LEU A 25 -21.83 -31.06 -4.39
N SER A 26 -22.79 -31.06 -3.47
CA SER A 26 -22.96 -29.96 -2.52
C SER A 26 -21.95 -30.04 -1.37
N LEU A 27 -21.53 -31.24 -0.95
CA LEU A 27 -20.40 -31.42 -0.02
C LEU A 27 -19.07 -31.07 -0.68
N LEU A 28 -18.83 -31.45 -1.94
CA LEU A 28 -17.68 -30.98 -2.71
C LEU A 28 -17.75 -29.49 -2.99
N GLY A 29 -18.94 -28.94 -3.23
CA GLY A 29 -19.17 -27.51 -3.38
C GLY A 29 -18.97 -26.74 -2.07
N LEU A 30 -19.31 -27.33 -0.92
CA LEU A 30 -19.02 -26.79 0.41
C LEU A 30 -17.54 -26.94 0.78
N LEU A 31 -16.86 -28.01 0.33
CA LEU A 31 -15.40 -28.20 0.44
C LEU A 31 -14.62 -27.29 -0.52
N PHE A 32 -15.15 -26.98 -1.71
CA PHE A 32 -14.59 -26.01 -2.66
C PHE A 32 -14.93 -24.56 -2.30
N MET A 33 -16.06 -24.30 -1.64
CA MET A 33 -16.36 -22.98 -1.04
C MET A 33 -15.60 -22.79 0.28
N HIS A 34 -15.19 -23.89 0.93
CA HIS A 34 -14.08 -23.95 1.87
C HIS A 34 -12.73 -24.14 1.15
N THR A 35 -12.53 -23.50 -0.01
CA THR A 35 -11.19 -22.96 -0.27
C THR A 35 -10.86 -22.08 0.91
N SER A 36 -9.90 -22.56 1.70
CA SER A 36 -9.36 -21.99 2.91
C SER A 36 -8.94 -20.53 2.69
N HIS A 37 -9.88 -19.60 2.80
CA HIS A 37 -9.54 -18.28 3.32
C HIS A 37 -9.15 -18.52 4.77
N PRO A 38 -7.87 -18.34 5.14
CA PRO A 38 -7.42 -18.70 6.46
C PRO A 38 -8.21 -17.88 7.47
N THR A 39 -8.72 -18.55 8.50
CA THR A 39 -9.40 -17.99 9.69
C THR A 39 -8.66 -16.79 10.31
N TYR A 40 -7.39 -16.59 9.97
CA TYR A 40 -6.61 -15.39 10.23
C TYR A 40 -7.17 -14.10 9.56
N LEU A 41 -7.55 -14.16 8.27
CA LEU A 41 -8.08 -13.02 7.53
C LEU A 41 -9.47 -12.59 8.02
N THR A 42 -10.28 -13.53 8.53
CA THR A 42 -11.60 -13.23 9.10
C THR A 42 -11.52 -12.46 10.42
N ASN A 43 -10.42 -12.59 11.18
CA ASN A 43 -10.19 -11.79 12.40
C ASN A 43 -9.63 -10.38 12.12
N LEU A 44 -9.01 -10.17 10.95
CA LEU A 44 -8.56 -8.84 10.50
C LEU A 44 -9.72 -7.88 10.15
N ALA A 45 -10.95 -8.39 10.08
CA ALA A 45 -12.18 -7.64 9.80
C ALA A 45 -12.80 -6.96 11.04
N GLN A 46 -12.09 -6.89 12.18
CA GLN A 46 -12.53 -6.18 13.39
C GLN A 46 -11.67 -4.91 13.62
N PRO A 47 -11.80 -3.86 12.80
CA PRO A 47 -10.97 -2.65 12.88
C PRO A 47 -11.09 -1.88 14.22
N TRP A 48 -12.14 -2.16 15.00
CA TRP A 48 -12.40 -1.57 16.33
C TRP A 48 -11.48 -2.10 17.44
N LEU A 49 -10.80 -3.24 17.21
CA LEU A 49 -9.88 -3.84 18.18
C LEU A 49 -8.45 -3.24 18.10
N HIS A 50 -8.18 -2.27 17.20
CA HIS A 50 -6.81 -1.82 17.02
C HIS A 50 -6.33 -0.82 18.10
N PRO A 51 -5.16 -1.07 18.72
CA PRO A 51 -4.63 -0.22 19.77
C PRO A 51 -3.69 0.94 19.31
N SER A 52 -3.44 1.19 18.01
CA SER A 52 -2.42 2.20 17.57
C SER A 52 -2.70 3.64 17.96
N VAL A 53 -3.88 3.94 18.47
CA VAL A 53 -4.23 5.32 18.84
C VAL A 53 -4.32 5.51 20.36
N SER A 54 -4.23 4.44 21.14
CA SER A 54 -4.27 4.52 22.60
C SER A 54 -3.29 3.60 23.33
N SER A 55 -2.64 2.64 22.67
CA SER A 55 -1.84 1.65 23.38
C SER A 55 -0.40 2.06 23.60
N ASN A 56 0.15 1.49 24.67
CA ASN A 56 1.57 1.45 24.91
C ASN A 56 2.28 0.43 24.02
N ASP A 57 1.56 -0.31 23.19
CA ASP A 57 2.10 -1.43 22.42
C ASP A 57 2.63 -0.94 21.07
N LEU A 58 3.96 -0.87 20.97
CA LEU A 58 4.63 -0.64 19.70
C LEU A 58 4.43 -1.87 18.82
N THR A 59 3.61 -1.72 17.79
CA THR A 59 3.36 -2.74 16.75
C THR A 59 2.58 -3.96 17.22
N LEU A 60 1.67 -4.46 16.38
CA LEU A 60 1.07 -5.78 16.57
C LEU A 60 2.06 -6.93 16.36
N PHE A 61 3.33 -6.64 16.03
CA PHE A 61 4.33 -7.67 15.78
C PHE A 61 4.79 -8.29 17.09
N ASN A 62 4.22 -9.45 17.38
CA ASN A 62 4.78 -10.43 18.30
C ASN A 62 5.94 -11.13 17.59
N THR A 63 7.12 -11.17 18.21
CA THR A 63 8.28 -11.90 17.69
C THR A 63 7.99 -13.39 17.50
N ASN A 64 6.95 -13.95 18.11
CA ASN A 64 6.57 -15.35 17.95
C ASN A 64 5.71 -15.62 16.71
N GLU A 65 5.23 -14.58 16.00
CA GLU A 65 4.55 -14.69 14.70
C GLU A 65 5.57 -14.73 13.54
N PHE A 66 6.61 -15.56 13.67
CA PHE A 66 7.59 -15.82 12.61
C PHE A 66 6.98 -16.46 11.37
N ASP A 67 5.71 -16.85 11.40
CA ASP A 67 4.96 -17.21 10.21
C ASP A 67 4.52 -15.94 9.48
N ARG A 68 5.47 -15.17 8.91
CA ARG A 68 5.19 -13.90 8.23
C ARG A 68 4.26 -14.15 7.05
N ARG A 69 2.98 -13.91 7.27
CA ARG A 69 1.97 -13.88 6.20
C ARG A 69 1.94 -12.54 5.47
N ILE A 70 2.64 -11.53 5.99
CA ILE A 70 2.62 -10.16 5.45
C ILE A 70 4.04 -9.62 5.40
N HIS A 71 4.48 -9.20 4.22
CA HIS A 71 5.82 -8.69 3.96
C HIS A 71 5.75 -7.23 3.53
N LEU A 72 6.52 -6.36 4.18
CA LEU A 72 6.75 -4.99 3.71
C LEU A 72 8.16 -4.89 3.12
N LEU A 73 8.27 -4.53 1.83
CA LEU A 73 9.53 -4.42 1.12
C LEU A 73 9.78 -2.97 0.72
N ILE A 74 10.97 -2.45 1.05
CA ILE A 74 11.33 -1.06 0.78
C ILE A 74 12.72 -1.00 0.14
N PRO A 75 12.89 -0.50 -1.09
CA PRO A 75 14.18 -0.35 -1.72
C PRO A 75 14.87 0.91 -1.18
N VAL A 76 16.06 0.73 -0.61
CA VAL A 76 16.88 1.81 -0.08
C VAL A 76 18.32 1.34 0.03
N THR A 77 19.26 2.10 -0.54
CA THR A 77 20.70 1.79 -0.45
C THR A 77 21.33 2.41 0.79
N ALA A 78 20.90 3.62 1.16
CA ALA A 78 21.34 4.33 2.36
C ALA A 78 20.20 5.17 2.95
N PRO A 79 20.11 5.29 4.28
CA PRO A 79 19.08 6.10 4.92
C PRO A 79 19.35 7.60 4.75
N ASN A 80 18.28 8.38 4.81
CA ASN A 80 18.28 9.83 4.93
C ASN A 80 16.95 10.28 5.58
N ALA A 81 16.81 11.57 5.87
CA ALA A 81 15.58 12.15 6.44
C ALA A 81 14.29 11.70 5.72
N LYS A 82 14.31 11.60 4.39
CA LYS A 82 13.16 11.20 3.56
C LYS A 82 12.77 9.74 3.81
N PHE A 83 13.73 8.83 3.75
CA PHE A 83 13.51 7.43 4.11
C PHE A 83 13.07 7.29 5.57
N CYS A 84 13.65 8.08 6.49
CA CYS A 84 13.28 8.01 7.89
C CYS A 84 11.85 8.50 8.16
N LYS A 85 11.30 9.44 7.36
CA LYS A 85 9.86 9.75 7.37
C LYS A 85 9.00 8.54 6.96
N THR A 86 9.37 7.86 5.86
CA THR A 86 8.72 6.62 5.40
C THR A 86 8.74 5.55 6.49
N PHE A 87 9.93 5.24 7.01
CA PHE A 87 10.15 4.19 7.99
C PHE A 87 9.46 4.48 9.33
N PHE A 88 9.54 5.71 9.83
CA PHE A 88 8.80 6.15 11.01
C PHE A 88 7.29 5.93 10.83
N SER A 89 6.73 6.40 9.72
CA SER A 89 5.29 6.33 9.49
C SER A 89 4.79 4.89 9.39
N ALA A 90 5.60 3.97 8.85
CA ALA A 90 5.30 2.54 8.82
C ALA A 90 5.17 1.95 10.23
N LEU A 91 6.17 2.19 11.08
CA LEU A 91 6.19 1.70 12.47
C LEU A 91 5.07 2.32 13.30
N ALA A 92 4.84 3.64 13.17
CA ALA A 92 3.76 4.35 13.87
C ALA A 92 2.36 3.85 13.49
N ASN A 93 2.22 3.25 12.30
CA ASN A 93 0.98 2.64 11.81
C ASN A 93 0.99 1.10 11.91
N ALA A 94 1.89 0.52 12.70
CA ALA A 94 1.96 -0.92 12.97
C ALA A 94 2.05 -1.78 11.68
N TYR A 95 2.84 -1.34 10.71
CA TYR A 95 3.27 -2.19 9.59
C TYR A 95 4.42 -3.10 10.00
N PRO A 96 4.60 -4.27 9.35
CA PRO A 96 5.68 -5.19 9.68
C PRO A 96 7.03 -4.49 9.52
N PRO A 97 8.02 -4.83 10.37
CA PRO A 97 9.40 -4.42 10.14
C PRO A 97 9.80 -4.69 8.69
N PRO A 98 10.14 -3.65 7.91
CA PRO A 98 10.37 -3.80 6.49
C PRO A 98 11.62 -4.64 6.24
N PHE A 99 11.64 -5.34 5.10
CA PHE A 99 12.89 -5.80 4.53
C PHE A 99 13.42 -4.72 3.58
N LEU A 100 14.63 -4.23 3.83
CA LEU A 100 15.27 -3.20 3.00
C LEU A 100 15.98 -3.85 1.83
N ILE A 101 15.45 -3.63 0.63
CA ILE A 101 15.99 -4.16 -0.62
C ILE A 101 17.20 -3.31 -1.02
N ASN A 102 18.32 -3.99 -1.30
CA ASN A 102 19.59 -3.40 -1.72
C ASN A 102 20.26 -2.47 -0.67
N TYR A 103 20.01 -2.68 0.62
CA TYR A 103 20.64 -1.87 1.67
C TYR A 103 22.15 -2.06 1.73
N GLY A 104 22.91 -0.95 1.71
CA GLY A 104 24.37 -0.95 1.67
C GLY A 104 24.96 -1.14 0.26
N GLU A 105 24.15 -1.40 -0.75
CA GLU A 105 24.62 -1.58 -2.12
C GLU A 105 24.99 -0.24 -2.78
N VAL A 106 26.03 -0.26 -3.61
CA VAL A 106 26.48 0.89 -4.40
C VAL A 106 26.37 0.56 -5.87
N PHE A 107 25.60 1.35 -6.62
CA PHE A 107 25.39 1.15 -8.05
C PHE A 107 26.15 2.18 -8.88
N ARG A 108 26.78 1.71 -9.96
CA ARG A 108 27.57 2.55 -10.90
C ARG A 108 26.76 3.59 -11.67
N SER A 109 25.45 3.40 -11.81
CA SER A 109 24.55 4.30 -12.53
C SER A 109 23.11 4.18 -12.07
N GLN A 110 22.28 5.18 -12.38
CA GLN A 110 20.85 5.15 -12.09
C GLN A 110 20.11 4.04 -12.86
N ALA A 111 20.50 3.77 -14.10
CA ALA A 111 19.89 2.69 -14.89
C ALA A 111 20.11 1.32 -14.23
N VAL A 112 21.33 1.08 -13.72
CA VAL A 112 21.64 -0.14 -12.96
C VAL A 112 20.84 -0.17 -11.66
N ALA A 113 20.76 0.93 -10.91
CA ALA A 113 19.98 0.99 -9.67
C ALA A 113 18.49 0.65 -9.91
N ARG A 114 17.90 1.13 -11.02
CA ARG A 114 16.51 0.84 -11.42
C ARG A 114 16.31 -0.64 -11.77
N ALA A 115 17.21 -1.23 -12.54
CA ALA A 115 17.19 -2.66 -12.83
C ALA A 115 17.33 -3.50 -11.55
N MET A 116 18.25 -3.11 -10.66
CA MET A 116 18.50 -3.80 -9.40
C MET A 116 17.36 -3.64 -8.39
N LYS A 117 16.53 -2.59 -8.48
CA LYS A 117 15.28 -2.49 -7.74
C LYS A 117 14.33 -3.62 -8.12
N ILE A 118 14.08 -3.82 -9.43
CA ILE A 118 13.23 -4.93 -9.91
C ILE A 118 13.84 -6.28 -9.52
N LYS A 119 15.15 -6.46 -9.75
CA LYS A 119 15.86 -7.69 -9.38
C LYS A 119 15.73 -8.01 -7.89
N GLY A 120 15.97 -7.03 -7.02
CA GLY A 120 15.94 -7.23 -5.58
C GLY A 120 14.57 -7.68 -5.08
N PHE A 121 13.48 -7.07 -5.60
CA PHE A 121 12.13 -7.53 -5.31
C PHE A 121 11.88 -8.94 -5.86
N HIS A 122 12.23 -9.20 -7.12
CA HIS A 122 12.09 -10.51 -7.75
C HIS A 122 12.80 -11.62 -6.95
N THR A 123 14.04 -11.39 -6.53
CA THR A 123 14.80 -12.32 -5.68
C THR A 123 14.09 -12.55 -4.34
N TYR A 124 13.65 -11.49 -3.65
CA TYR A 124 12.94 -11.65 -2.38
C TYR A 124 11.65 -12.46 -2.53
N LEU A 125 10.84 -12.16 -3.55
CA LEU A 125 9.58 -12.85 -3.83
C LEU A 125 9.77 -14.33 -4.14
N ASN A 126 10.88 -14.71 -4.76
CA ASN A 126 11.15 -16.12 -5.08
C ASN A 126 11.74 -16.89 -3.88
N GLU A 127 12.56 -16.24 -3.04
CA GLU A 127 13.29 -16.91 -1.97
C GLU A 127 12.58 -16.89 -0.61
N ARG A 128 11.68 -15.93 -0.36
CA ARG A 128 11.23 -15.59 1.00
C ARG A 128 9.72 -15.47 1.17
N THR A 129 8.92 -15.81 0.16
CA THR A 129 7.46 -15.76 0.27
C THR A 129 6.83 -17.10 -0.13
N ARG A 130 5.70 -17.43 0.49
CA ARG A 130 4.77 -18.48 0.08
C ARG A 130 3.66 -17.87 -0.75
N ASP A 131 2.95 -18.70 -1.50
CA ASP A 131 1.94 -18.24 -2.45
C ASP A 131 0.79 -17.44 -1.81
N ASP A 132 0.43 -17.80 -0.57
CA ASP A 132 -0.67 -17.25 0.21
C ASP A 132 -0.25 -16.12 1.18
N ASP A 133 1.00 -15.67 1.09
CA ASP A 133 1.47 -14.47 1.79
C ASP A 133 0.97 -13.20 1.06
N ILE A 134 0.86 -12.09 1.77
CA ILE A 134 0.57 -10.76 1.24
C ILE A 134 1.86 -9.96 1.22
N VAL A 135 2.16 -9.34 0.08
CA VAL A 135 3.33 -8.48 -0.07
C VAL A 135 2.87 -7.06 -0.31
N ILE A 136 3.49 -6.13 0.42
CA ILE A 136 3.37 -4.69 0.25
C ILE A 136 4.75 -4.21 -0.17
N MET A 137 4.86 -3.60 -1.36
CA MET A 137 6.10 -2.94 -1.77
C MET A 137 5.85 -1.46 -2.00
N ILE A 138 6.77 -0.63 -1.53
CA ILE A 138 6.66 0.82 -1.64
C ILE A 138 8.00 1.44 -2.04
N ASP A 139 7.98 2.66 -2.56
CA ASP A 139 9.17 3.48 -2.69
C ASP A 139 9.69 3.93 -1.32
N GLY A 140 11.02 3.98 -1.19
CA GLY A 140 11.66 4.19 0.11
C GLY A 140 11.68 5.63 0.60
N PHE A 141 11.63 6.63 -0.29
CA PHE A 141 11.97 8.01 0.08
C PHE A 141 10.77 8.96 0.13
N ASP A 142 9.62 8.56 -0.39
CA ASP A 142 8.51 9.49 -0.63
C ASP A 142 7.14 8.83 -0.51
N VAL A 143 7.05 7.73 0.25
CA VAL A 143 5.78 7.10 0.62
C VAL A 143 5.56 7.22 2.13
N TRP A 144 4.44 7.79 2.55
CA TRP A 144 4.06 7.88 3.96
C TRP A 144 2.86 7.01 4.26
N PHE A 145 2.91 6.31 5.38
CA PHE A 145 1.78 5.53 5.89
C PHE A 145 0.88 6.44 6.74
N GLN A 146 -0.36 6.63 6.29
CA GLN A 146 -1.35 7.43 7.01
C GLN A 146 -2.21 6.57 7.96
N LEU A 147 -2.63 5.40 7.50
CA LEU A 147 -3.56 4.52 8.23
C LEU A 147 -2.91 3.16 8.55
N PRO A 148 -3.36 2.47 9.62
CA PRO A 148 -2.80 1.19 10.03
C PRO A 148 -2.93 0.09 8.99
N LEU A 149 -2.04 -0.90 9.09
CA LEU A 149 -2.00 -2.08 8.24
C LEU A 149 -3.37 -2.76 8.09
N GLN A 150 -4.14 -2.89 9.18
CA GLN A 150 -5.43 -3.58 9.18
C GLN A 150 -6.43 -2.90 8.22
N ILE A 151 -6.38 -1.56 8.13
CA ILE A 151 -7.25 -0.81 7.22
C ILE A 151 -6.83 -1.05 5.77
N LEU A 152 -5.52 -1.04 5.49
CA LEU A 152 -5.00 -1.40 4.16
C LEU A 152 -5.44 -2.81 3.76
N LEU A 153 -5.27 -3.79 4.64
CA LEU A 153 -5.65 -5.18 4.39
C LEU A 153 -7.16 -5.34 4.19
N ALA A 154 -7.98 -4.74 5.06
CA ALA A 154 -9.43 -4.82 4.96
C ALA A 154 -9.94 -4.26 3.61
N ARG A 155 -9.37 -3.13 3.17
CA ARG A 155 -9.70 -2.54 1.87
C ARG A 155 -9.20 -3.39 0.71
N PHE A 156 -7.96 -3.87 0.76
CA PHE A 156 -7.40 -4.75 -0.27
C PHE A 156 -8.23 -6.03 -0.45
N ILE A 157 -8.56 -6.71 0.65
CA ILE A 157 -9.40 -7.92 0.64
C ILE A 157 -10.79 -7.62 0.08
N LYS A 158 -11.39 -6.48 0.47
CA LYS A 158 -12.70 -6.04 -0.04
C LYS A 158 -12.70 -5.76 -1.55
N LEU A 159 -11.58 -5.32 -2.12
CA LEU A 159 -11.46 -5.13 -3.57
C LEU A 159 -11.52 -6.47 -4.34
N GLY A 160 -11.14 -7.59 -3.71
CA GLY A 160 -11.26 -8.93 -4.30
C GLY A 160 -10.36 -9.15 -5.53
N VAL A 161 -9.26 -8.41 -5.63
CA VAL A 161 -8.31 -8.46 -6.75
C VAL A 161 -6.95 -8.98 -6.28
N PRO A 162 -6.23 -9.79 -7.08
CA PRO A 162 -5.00 -10.42 -6.59
C PRO A 162 -3.80 -9.49 -6.37
N ALA A 163 -3.64 -8.43 -7.18
CA ALA A 163 -2.61 -7.42 -7.02
C ALA A 163 -3.09 -6.03 -7.46
N VAL A 164 -2.77 -5.00 -6.66
CA VAL A 164 -3.18 -3.61 -6.86
C VAL A 164 -1.97 -2.69 -6.81
N PHE A 165 -1.78 -1.89 -7.85
CA PHE A 165 -0.80 -0.82 -7.90
C PHE A 165 -1.42 0.54 -7.59
N GLY A 166 -0.58 1.53 -7.25
CA GLY A 166 -0.99 2.93 -7.26
C GLY A 166 -1.40 3.38 -8.67
N ALA A 167 -2.28 4.36 -8.76
CA ALA A 167 -2.78 4.89 -10.03
C ALA A 167 -2.35 6.35 -10.25
N ASP A 168 -1.61 6.63 -11.32
CA ASP A 168 -1.27 7.98 -11.77
C ASP A 168 -2.28 8.54 -12.77
N LYS A 169 -2.37 9.88 -12.80
CA LYS A 169 -3.13 10.68 -13.78
C LYS A 169 -2.45 10.82 -15.14
N LYS A 170 -1.21 10.36 -15.27
CA LYS A 170 -0.43 10.45 -16.50
C LYS A 170 0.19 9.10 -16.82
N CYS A 171 0.07 8.65 -18.06
CA CYS A 171 0.91 7.57 -18.56
C CYS A 171 2.34 8.08 -18.73
N TRP A 172 3.26 7.58 -17.92
CA TRP A 172 4.67 7.97 -17.96
C TRP A 172 5.55 6.82 -17.47
N PRO A 173 6.75 6.63 -18.02
CA PRO A 173 7.35 7.34 -19.16
C PRO A 173 7.01 6.73 -20.53
N ASN A 174 6.14 5.72 -20.58
CA ASN A 174 5.80 5.02 -21.83
C ASN A 174 5.24 5.97 -22.89
N ASP A 175 5.46 5.63 -24.17
CA ASP A 175 4.79 6.30 -25.30
C ASP A 175 3.27 6.17 -25.13
N PHE A 176 2.54 7.27 -25.31
CA PHE A 176 1.08 7.30 -25.12
C PHE A 176 0.32 6.34 -26.05
N LYS A 177 0.93 5.92 -27.17
CA LYS A 177 0.39 4.93 -28.11
C LYS A 177 0.74 3.49 -27.74
N SER A 178 1.61 3.26 -26.75
CA SER A 178 1.99 1.93 -26.32
C SER A 178 0.84 1.19 -25.63
N VAL A 179 0.98 -0.14 -25.52
CA VAL A 179 0.02 -0.99 -24.81
C VAL A 179 -0.15 -0.58 -23.34
N ALA A 180 0.93 -0.10 -22.71
CA ALA A 180 0.95 0.39 -21.33
C ALA A 180 -0.02 1.57 -21.10
N CYS A 181 -0.30 2.36 -22.13
CA CYS A 181 -1.15 3.54 -22.04
C CYS A 181 -2.55 3.32 -22.65
N THR A 182 -2.65 2.49 -23.69
CA THR A 182 -3.87 2.34 -24.50
C THR A 182 -4.75 1.17 -24.06
N ALA A 183 -4.16 0.07 -23.60
CA ALA A 183 -4.91 -1.13 -23.21
C ALA A 183 -5.58 -0.99 -21.84
N VAL A 184 -5.06 -0.12 -20.97
CA VAL A 184 -5.54 0.01 -19.59
C VAL A 184 -7.00 0.49 -19.55
N PRO A 185 -7.83 -0.05 -18.63
CA PRO A 185 -9.24 0.35 -18.50
C PRO A 185 -9.42 1.85 -18.28
N GLN A 186 -10.60 2.36 -18.60
CA GLN A 186 -10.99 3.72 -18.23
C GLN A 186 -11.21 3.82 -16.72
N SER A 187 -10.94 5.00 -16.16
CA SER A 187 -11.23 5.24 -14.75
C SER A 187 -12.75 5.17 -14.51
N PRO A 188 -13.21 4.49 -13.44
CA PRO A 188 -14.62 4.40 -13.08
C PRO A 188 -15.14 5.65 -12.35
N LEU A 189 -14.30 6.65 -12.08
CA LEU A 189 -14.75 7.97 -11.62
C LEU A 189 -15.67 8.63 -12.66
N PRO A 190 -16.59 9.53 -12.27
CA PRO A 190 -17.48 10.20 -13.22
C PRO A 190 -16.73 10.82 -14.42
N PRO A 191 -17.26 10.72 -15.65
CA PRO A 191 -16.56 11.18 -16.86
C PRO A 191 -16.34 12.70 -16.92
N ASP A 192 -17.01 13.45 -16.06
CA ASP A 192 -16.91 14.90 -15.91
C ASP A 192 -16.45 15.31 -14.49
N VAL A 193 -15.76 14.43 -13.76
CA VAL A 193 -15.37 14.66 -12.35
C VAL A 193 -14.54 15.95 -12.14
N PHE A 194 -13.77 16.37 -13.14
CA PHE A 194 -13.03 17.64 -13.17
C PHE A 194 -13.69 18.73 -14.04
N GLY A 195 -14.89 18.47 -14.54
CA GLY A 195 -15.68 19.34 -15.42
C GLY A 195 -15.72 18.83 -16.86
N ASP A 196 -16.26 19.65 -17.76
CA ASP A 196 -16.43 19.31 -19.19
C ASP A 196 -15.10 19.06 -19.94
N ASP A 197 -13.96 19.41 -19.33
CA ASP A 197 -12.61 19.15 -19.85
C ASP A 197 -11.89 17.97 -19.17
N THR A 198 -12.59 17.15 -18.39
CA THR A 198 -12.04 15.91 -17.81
C THR A 198 -11.38 15.05 -18.90
N ASP A 199 -10.17 14.56 -18.63
CA ASP A 199 -9.32 13.78 -19.55
C ASP A 199 -8.98 14.47 -20.89
N ARG A 200 -9.13 15.79 -20.99
CA ARG A 200 -8.78 16.57 -22.19
C ARG A 200 -7.56 17.45 -21.95
N GLN A 201 -6.60 17.39 -22.87
CA GLN A 201 -5.48 18.32 -22.89
C GLN A 201 -5.93 19.62 -23.59
N THR A 202 -6.21 20.68 -22.81
CA THR A 202 -6.73 21.94 -23.35
C THR A 202 -5.67 23.05 -23.39
N ILE A 203 -5.62 23.80 -24.49
CA ILE A 203 -4.77 24.99 -24.67
C ILE A 203 -5.16 26.14 -23.73
N MET A 204 -6.41 26.17 -23.25
CA MET A 204 -6.96 27.17 -22.32
C MET A 204 -6.36 27.07 -20.91
N ARG A 205 -5.76 25.94 -20.54
CA ARG A 205 -5.04 25.76 -19.26
C ARG A 205 -3.61 26.33 -19.31
N GLY A 206 -3.41 27.44 -20.03
CA GLY A 206 -2.13 28.13 -20.13
C GLY A 206 -1.49 28.33 -18.75
N GLY A 207 -0.37 27.64 -18.51
CA GLY A 207 0.39 27.70 -17.26
C GLY A 207 -0.02 26.70 -16.15
N ARG A 208 -1.09 25.90 -16.30
CA ARG A 208 -1.46 24.84 -15.35
C ARG A 208 -0.93 23.48 -15.79
N ASP A 209 -0.66 22.64 -14.78
CA ASP A 209 -0.19 21.28 -14.95
C ASP A 209 -1.14 20.44 -15.82
N LYS A 210 -0.76 20.13 -17.07
CA LYS A 210 -1.63 19.59 -18.14
C LYS A 210 -2.45 18.31 -17.84
N TYR A 211 -2.21 17.65 -16.72
CA TYR A 211 -2.84 16.38 -16.34
C TYR A 211 -3.59 16.46 -15.01
N ASP A 212 -3.74 17.65 -14.41
CA ASP A 212 -4.46 17.83 -13.16
C ASP A 212 -5.97 17.52 -13.27
N ASN A 213 -6.53 17.56 -14.49
CA ASN A 213 -7.89 17.16 -14.84
C ASN A 213 -8.03 15.74 -15.40
N PHE A 214 -6.99 14.92 -15.31
CA PHE A 214 -7.07 13.53 -15.76
C PHE A 214 -7.51 12.64 -14.62
N ARG A 215 -8.40 11.69 -14.89
CA ARG A 215 -8.75 10.65 -13.94
C ARG A 215 -7.61 9.63 -13.85
N PRO A 216 -7.18 9.22 -12.65
CA PRO A 216 -6.10 8.27 -12.49
C PRO A 216 -6.50 6.89 -13.05
N ARG A 217 -5.61 6.28 -13.82
CA ARG A 217 -5.81 4.94 -14.41
C ARG A 217 -4.52 4.24 -14.86
N TRP A 218 -3.39 4.93 -14.89
CA TRP A 218 -2.11 4.36 -15.31
C TRP A 218 -1.33 3.87 -14.10
N VAL A 219 -0.56 2.80 -14.27
CA VAL A 219 0.25 2.22 -13.18
C VAL A 219 1.27 3.23 -12.67
N ASN A 220 1.33 3.36 -11.35
CA ASN A 220 2.46 3.92 -10.64
C ASN A 220 3.23 2.78 -9.95
N SER A 221 4.54 2.67 -10.21
CA SER A 221 5.36 1.56 -9.67
C SER A 221 5.84 1.75 -8.23
N GLY A 222 5.53 2.87 -7.59
CA GLY A 222 6.02 3.18 -6.24
C GLY A 222 5.19 2.57 -5.12
N THR A 223 4.07 1.91 -5.42
CA THR A 223 3.26 1.19 -4.43
C THR A 223 2.53 0.01 -5.06
N ILE A 224 2.59 -1.14 -4.41
CA ILE A 224 1.82 -2.35 -4.73
C ILE A 224 1.44 -3.09 -3.45
N ILE A 225 0.23 -3.65 -3.43
CA ILE A 225 -0.16 -4.72 -2.51
C ILE A 225 -0.73 -5.90 -3.30
N GLY A 226 -0.42 -7.13 -2.91
CA GLY A 226 -1.02 -8.30 -3.53
C GLY A 226 -0.64 -9.60 -2.85
N TYR A 227 -1.28 -10.69 -3.28
CA TYR A 227 -0.86 -12.03 -2.91
C TYR A 227 0.47 -12.37 -3.59
N ALA A 228 1.40 -12.93 -2.82
CA ALA A 228 2.78 -13.16 -3.22
C ALA A 228 2.90 -13.96 -4.52
N ALA A 229 2.08 -14.99 -4.77
CA ALA A 229 2.10 -15.74 -6.03
C ALA A 229 1.87 -14.85 -7.27
N HIS A 230 0.87 -13.97 -7.21
CA HIS A 230 0.53 -13.08 -8.31
C HIS A 230 1.57 -11.97 -8.47
N VAL A 231 2.03 -11.42 -7.36
CA VAL A 231 3.06 -10.40 -7.34
C VAL A 231 4.40 -10.93 -7.87
N ARG A 232 4.78 -12.16 -7.50
CA ARG A 232 5.94 -12.88 -8.05
C ARG A 232 5.83 -13.01 -9.56
N SER A 233 4.72 -13.53 -10.06
CA SER A 233 4.48 -13.67 -11.51
C SER A 233 4.60 -12.34 -12.27
N ILE A 234 4.14 -11.22 -11.69
CA ILE A 234 4.31 -9.87 -12.30
C ILE A 234 5.80 -9.50 -12.39
N TYR A 235 6.56 -9.78 -11.32
CA TYR A 235 7.99 -9.48 -11.26
C TYR A 235 8.85 -10.46 -12.08
N ASP A 236 8.40 -11.68 -12.32
CA ASP A 236 9.04 -12.63 -13.25
C ASP A 236 8.97 -12.07 -14.69
N GLU A 237 7.79 -11.58 -15.11
CA GLU A 237 7.62 -10.91 -16.40
C GLU A 237 8.42 -9.60 -16.48
N ALA A 238 8.42 -8.80 -15.42
CA ALA A 238 9.18 -7.57 -15.37
C ALA A 238 10.69 -7.84 -15.46
N TRP A 239 11.19 -8.86 -14.75
CA TRP A 239 12.60 -9.24 -14.78
C TRP A 239 13.01 -9.73 -16.17
N ALA A 240 12.20 -10.57 -16.82
CA ALA A 240 12.46 -11.00 -18.20
C ALA A 240 12.56 -9.81 -19.17
N LYS A 241 11.70 -8.79 -19.02
CA LYS A 241 11.79 -7.55 -19.84
C LYS A 241 13.06 -6.74 -19.52
N VAL A 242 13.47 -6.68 -18.26
CA VAL A 242 14.73 -6.02 -17.86
C VAL A 242 15.93 -6.72 -18.51
N GLU A 243 15.99 -8.05 -18.48
CA GLU A 243 17.05 -8.83 -19.10
C GLU A 243 17.11 -8.64 -20.62
N ALA A 244 15.95 -8.54 -21.27
CA ALA A 244 15.87 -8.30 -22.71
C ALA A 244 16.27 -6.86 -23.12
N ALA A 245 15.98 -5.85 -22.28
CA ALA A 245 16.22 -4.45 -22.61
C ALA A 245 17.69 -4.01 -22.45
N GLY A 246 18.46 -4.68 -21.59
CA GLY A 246 19.85 -4.34 -21.26
C GLY A 246 19.99 -3.08 -20.39
N GLU A 247 19.36 -1.97 -20.76
CA GLU A 247 19.27 -0.74 -19.96
C GLU A 247 17.84 -0.42 -19.51
N VAL A 248 17.67 -0.17 -18.21
CA VAL A 248 16.38 0.18 -17.61
C VAL A 248 16.32 1.67 -17.32
N ASN A 249 15.60 2.39 -18.18
CA ASN A 249 15.39 3.82 -18.02
C ASN A 249 14.41 4.14 -16.88
N SER A 250 13.46 3.26 -16.60
CA SER A 250 12.49 3.39 -15.51
C SER A 250 11.89 2.02 -15.19
N ASP A 251 11.75 1.73 -13.91
CA ASP A 251 10.96 0.61 -13.40
C ASP A 251 9.46 0.75 -13.72
N GLN A 252 8.93 1.98 -13.66
CA GLN A 252 7.55 2.28 -14.07
C GLN A 252 7.30 1.94 -15.55
N LEU A 253 8.28 2.18 -16.43
CA LEU A 253 8.18 1.82 -17.85
C LEU A 253 7.87 0.32 -18.02
N ILE A 254 8.64 -0.51 -17.34
CA ILE A 254 8.56 -1.98 -17.42
C ILE A 254 7.24 -2.47 -16.83
N LEU A 255 6.90 -2.03 -15.61
CA LEU A 255 5.70 -2.51 -14.91
C LEU A 255 4.40 -2.05 -15.58
N ALA A 256 4.37 -0.84 -16.16
CA ALA A 256 3.23 -0.38 -16.93
C ALA A 256 3.05 -1.19 -18.23
N GLU A 257 4.15 -1.62 -18.86
CA GLU A 257 4.09 -2.50 -20.03
C GLU A 257 3.59 -3.90 -19.68
N VAL A 258 4.07 -4.50 -18.57
CA VAL A 258 3.53 -5.76 -18.05
C VAL A 258 2.02 -5.67 -17.82
N TYR A 259 1.54 -4.57 -17.24
CA TYR A 259 0.11 -4.37 -17.04
C TYR A 259 -0.66 -4.33 -18.36
N GLY A 260 -0.19 -3.53 -19.31
CA GLY A 260 -0.80 -3.43 -20.64
C GLY A 260 -0.87 -4.79 -21.35
N ASP A 261 0.23 -5.53 -21.36
CA ASP A 261 0.32 -6.87 -21.96
C ASP A 261 -0.66 -7.87 -21.32
N ARG A 262 -0.76 -7.84 -19.99
CA ARG A 262 -1.70 -8.69 -19.23
C ARG A 262 -3.15 -8.37 -19.56
N ILE A 263 -3.51 -7.09 -19.65
CA ILE A 263 -4.87 -6.69 -20.04
C ILE A 263 -5.20 -7.18 -21.46
N VAL A 264 -4.28 -7.06 -22.41
CA VAL A 264 -4.48 -7.59 -23.79
C VAL A 264 -4.69 -9.11 -23.79
N LYS A 265 -4.02 -9.83 -22.90
CA LYS A 265 -4.19 -11.28 -22.71
C LYS A 265 -5.46 -11.65 -21.93
N GLY A 266 -6.23 -10.68 -21.45
CA GLY A 266 -7.44 -10.90 -20.64
C GLY A 266 -7.16 -11.27 -19.18
N ASP A 267 -5.94 -11.08 -18.69
CA ASP A 267 -5.58 -11.29 -17.29
C ASP A 267 -6.17 -10.18 -16.41
N LYS A 268 -6.88 -10.58 -15.35
CA LYS A 268 -7.53 -9.69 -14.37
C LYS A 268 -6.86 -9.75 -13.00
N SER A 269 -5.70 -10.40 -12.89
CA SER A 269 -4.99 -10.58 -11.64
C SER A 269 -4.20 -9.36 -11.17
N MET A 270 -4.05 -8.35 -12.03
CA MET A 270 -3.38 -7.08 -11.76
C MET A 270 -4.36 -5.93 -12.06
N THR A 271 -4.38 -4.91 -11.21
CA THR A 271 -5.16 -3.68 -11.42
C THR A 271 -4.49 -2.47 -10.76
N VAL A 272 -5.12 -1.30 -10.88
CA VAL A 272 -4.71 -0.07 -10.20
C VAL A 272 -5.79 0.42 -9.24
N ASP A 273 -5.39 1.14 -8.20
CA ASP A 273 -6.29 1.77 -7.22
C ASP A 273 -6.90 3.06 -7.80
N PHE A 274 -7.92 2.91 -8.64
CA PHE A 274 -8.58 4.02 -9.35
C PHE A 274 -9.15 5.12 -8.44
N TYR A 275 -9.56 4.76 -7.22
CA TYR A 275 -10.18 5.70 -6.27
C TYR A 275 -9.18 6.27 -5.27
N SER A 276 -7.89 5.93 -5.35
CA SER A 276 -6.89 6.29 -4.34
C SER A 276 -7.31 5.90 -2.92
N SER A 277 -7.97 4.74 -2.75
CA SER A 277 -8.44 4.29 -1.43
C SER A 277 -7.33 3.61 -0.62
N LEU A 278 -6.41 2.92 -1.29
CA LEU A 278 -5.19 2.36 -0.71
C LEU A 278 -4.06 3.37 -0.85
N PHE A 279 -3.77 3.80 -2.08
CA PHE A 279 -2.58 4.54 -2.46
C PHE A 279 -2.95 5.85 -3.16
N GLN A 280 -2.60 6.97 -2.54
CA GLN A 280 -2.72 8.28 -3.17
C GLN A 280 -1.39 8.67 -3.81
N THR A 281 -1.31 8.62 -5.13
CA THR A 281 -0.18 9.20 -5.86
C THR A 281 -0.39 10.70 -6.07
N MET A 282 0.67 11.48 -6.01
CA MET A 282 0.61 12.94 -5.99
C MET A 282 0.91 13.57 -7.34
N THR A 283 1.41 12.81 -8.33
CA THR A 283 1.63 13.31 -9.69
C THR A 283 0.35 13.90 -10.28
N TYR A 284 0.29 15.24 -10.31
CA TYR A 284 -0.87 16.06 -10.71
C TYR A 284 -2.13 15.93 -9.83
N SER A 285 -2.01 15.39 -8.63
CA SER A 285 -3.15 15.13 -7.72
C SER A 285 -3.09 15.94 -6.41
N HIS A 286 -2.11 16.83 -6.22
CA HIS A 286 -2.00 17.64 -5.00
C HIS A 286 -3.26 18.45 -4.71
N ASN A 287 -3.89 18.99 -5.77
CA ASN A 287 -5.13 19.76 -5.67
C ASN A 287 -6.36 18.90 -5.41
N ASP A 288 -6.27 17.57 -5.54
CA ASP A 288 -7.35 16.62 -5.22
C ASP A 288 -7.41 16.33 -3.73
N LEU A 289 -6.42 16.77 -2.96
CA LEU A 289 -6.34 16.49 -1.54
C LEU A 289 -6.71 17.68 -0.68
N ALA A 290 -7.32 17.37 0.44
CA ALA A 290 -7.44 18.24 1.59
C ALA A 290 -7.11 17.43 2.86
N PHE A 291 -6.97 18.13 3.99
CA PHE A 291 -6.90 17.48 5.30
C PHE A 291 -8.22 17.71 6.03
N ILE A 292 -8.80 16.63 6.55
CA ILE A 292 -10.06 16.67 7.27
C ILE A 292 -9.87 16.20 8.71
N ARG A 293 -10.73 16.72 9.59
CA ARG A 293 -10.87 16.29 10.99
C ARG A 293 -12.36 16.06 11.23
N ASN A 294 -12.70 15.07 12.03
CA ASN A 294 -14.09 14.66 12.30
C ASN A 294 -14.86 14.35 11.01
N PRO A 295 -14.37 13.40 10.18
CA PRO A 295 -15.06 13.06 8.95
C PRO A 295 -16.44 12.47 9.25
N SER A 296 -17.39 12.77 8.38
CA SER A 296 -18.78 12.30 8.43
C SER A 296 -19.13 11.56 7.15
N GLU A 297 -20.07 10.61 7.21
CA GLU A 297 -20.60 9.93 6.03
C GLU A 297 -21.40 10.87 5.11
N GLU A 298 -21.79 12.04 5.61
CA GLU A 298 -22.41 13.12 4.84
C GLU A 298 -21.41 13.89 3.97
N LEU A 299 -20.10 13.73 4.23
CA LEU A 299 -19.08 14.35 3.40
C LEU A 299 -19.07 13.68 2.02
N THR A 300 -19.32 14.47 0.99
CA THR A 300 -19.33 14.03 -0.41
C THR A 300 -18.11 14.56 -1.15
N SER A 301 -17.85 13.98 -2.32
CA SER A 301 -16.82 14.47 -3.24
C SER A 301 -17.05 15.94 -3.60
N THR A 302 -16.01 16.77 -3.58
CA THR A 302 -16.05 18.14 -4.11
C THR A 302 -15.52 18.11 -5.54
N THR A 303 -16.41 17.91 -6.49
CA THR A 303 -16.11 17.71 -7.91
C THR A 303 -16.83 18.74 -8.76
N PHE A 304 -16.47 18.84 -10.03
CA PHE A 304 -17.21 19.64 -11.02
C PHE A 304 -18.21 18.79 -11.81
N SER A 305 -18.45 17.55 -11.35
CA SER A 305 -19.40 16.61 -11.93
C SER A 305 -20.81 17.17 -11.87
N LYS A 306 -21.55 17.08 -12.98
CA LYS A 306 -22.99 17.37 -13.04
C LYS A 306 -23.79 16.28 -12.34
N GLU A 307 -23.26 15.06 -12.32
CA GLU A 307 -23.82 13.95 -11.55
C GLU A 307 -23.42 14.07 -10.09
N ILE A 308 -24.42 14.14 -9.21
CA ILE A 308 -24.19 14.10 -7.75
C ILE A 308 -23.81 12.66 -7.39
N SER A 309 -22.58 12.48 -6.92
CA SER A 309 -22.18 11.20 -6.34
C SER A 309 -22.98 10.95 -5.06
N ASN A 310 -23.80 9.90 -5.07
CA ASN A 310 -24.46 9.38 -3.88
C ASN A 310 -23.53 8.54 -3.01
N GLU A 311 -22.26 8.39 -3.42
CA GLU A 311 -21.30 7.59 -2.68
C GLU A 311 -20.79 8.34 -1.44
N LYS A 312 -21.26 7.86 -0.29
CA LYS A 312 -20.81 8.32 1.02
C LYS A 312 -19.36 7.96 1.26
N LEU A 313 -18.67 8.78 2.06
CA LEU A 313 -17.32 8.48 2.51
C LEU A 313 -17.33 7.17 3.31
N PRO A 314 -16.62 6.10 2.87
CA PRO A 314 -16.56 4.86 3.63
C PRO A 314 -15.77 5.06 4.92
N LEU A 315 -16.47 5.02 6.05
CA LEU A 315 -15.92 5.27 7.39
C LEU A 315 -16.01 4.05 8.32
N GLU A 316 -16.50 2.93 7.80
CA GLU A 316 -16.70 1.65 8.49
C GLU A 316 -15.40 1.12 9.08
N ASP A 317 -14.35 1.09 8.25
CA ASP A 317 -13.01 0.62 8.60
C ASP A 317 -12.27 1.54 9.58
N LEU A 318 -12.70 2.79 9.68
CA LEU A 318 -12.15 3.79 10.59
C LEU A 318 -12.89 3.86 11.92
N GLY A 319 -13.86 3.01 12.20
CA GLY A 319 -14.57 3.16 13.45
C GLY A 319 -15.67 4.20 13.45
N LEU A 320 -15.91 4.90 12.33
CA LEU A 320 -16.60 6.20 12.32
C LEU A 320 -17.98 6.19 11.66
N SER A 321 -18.38 5.08 11.06
CA SER A 321 -19.74 4.92 10.51
C SER A 321 -20.80 4.98 11.61
N ALA A 322 -21.75 5.90 11.52
CA ALA A 322 -22.82 6.04 12.50
C ALA A 322 -23.75 4.82 12.58
N THR A 323 -23.86 4.08 11.47
CA THR A 323 -24.79 2.95 11.34
C THR A 323 -24.11 1.58 11.48
N LYS A 324 -22.81 1.49 11.14
CA LYS A 324 -22.08 0.21 11.09
C LYS A 324 -21.03 0.05 12.18
N SER A 325 -20.74 1.11 12.95
CA SER A 325 -19.72 1.06 14.01
C SER A 325 -20.34 0.93 15.40
N PRO A 326 -19.80 0.08 16.28
CA PRO A 326 -20.31 -0.07 17.65
C PRO A 326 -20.27 1.22 18.49
N ASN A 327 -19.21 2.04 18.35
CA ASN A 327 -19.10 3.31 19.06
C ASN A 327 -18.26 4.36 18.28
N PRO A 328 -18.90 5.09 17.34
CA PRO A 328 -18.21 6.10 16.52
C PRO A 328 -17.51 7.19 17.31
N ASN A 329 -18.08 7.60 18.44
CA ASN A 329 -17.54 8.66 19.27
C ASN A 329 -16.26 8.27 20.00
N ARG A 330 -16.02 6.97 20.18
CA ARG A 330 -14.77 6.44 20.73
C ARG A 330 -13.75 6.11 19.65
N SER A 331 -14.09 6.28 18.37
CA SER A 331 -13.12 6.02 17.32
C SER A 331 -11.92 6.94 17.50
N PRO A 332 -10.71 6.36 17.49
CA PRO A 332 -9.49 7.13 17.58
C PRO A 332 -9.24 8.08 16.40
N TRP A 333 -9.90 7.81 15.27
CA TRP A 333 -9.73 8.55 14.02
C TRP A 333 -10.58 9.82 13.98
N LYS A 334 -11.54 9.97 14.91
CA LYS A 334 -12.51 11.07 14.91
C LYS A 334 -11.84 12.43 14.86
N TRP A 335 -10.79 12.67 15.66
CA TRP A 335 -10.18 14.01 15.77
C TRP A 335 -8.83 14.13 15.08
N ARG A 336 -8.41 13.10 14.33
CA ARG A 336 -7.12 13.08 13.65
C ARG A 336 -7.20 13.84 12.34
N SER A 337 -6.11 14.54 12.03
CA SER A 337 -5.91 15.19 10.73
C SER A 337 -5.58 14.11 9.71
N LEU A 338 -6.50 13.86 8.78
CA LEU A 338 -6.36 12.83 7.74
C LEU A 338 -6.39 13.50 6.37
N ALA A 339 -5.39 13.20 5.54
CA ALA A 339 -5.44 13.48 4.12
C ALA A 339 -6.62 12.72 3.51
N TRP A 340 -7.40 13.42 2.71
CA TRP A 340 -8.62 12.96 2.08
C TRP A 340 -8.62 13.42 0.63
N ASN A 341 -8.86 12.48 -0.27
CA ASN A 341 -9.11 12.73 -1.67
C ASN A 341 -10.56 13.17 -1.84
N LYS A 342 -10.73 14.46 -2.09
CA LYS A 342 -12.04 15.10 -2.26
C LYS A 342 -12.66 14.82 -3.63
N VAL A 343 -11.90 14.27 -4.58
CA VAL A 343 -12.40 13.90 -5.91
C VAL A 343 -13.03 12.51 -5.86
N SER A 344 -12.30 11.52 -5.33
CA SER A 344 -12.80 10.14 -5.19
C SER A 344 -13.61 9.89 -3.90
N ASN A 345 -13.68 10.88 -3.01
CA ASN A 345 -14.24 10.78 -1.68
C ASN A 345 -13.65 9.60 -0.86
N ARG A 346 -12.31 9.54 -0.78
CA ARG A 346 -11.58 8.48 -0.06
C ARG A 346 -10.51 9.06 0.86
N ILE A 347 -10.33 8.45 2.03
CA ILE A 347 -9.17 8.72 2.90
C ILE A 347 -8.12 7.66 2.57
N PRO A 348 -7.04 7.95 1.83
CA PRO A 348 -6.03 6.94 1.47
C PRO A 348 -5.31 6.35 2.68
N THR A 349 -4.82 5.11 2.55
CA THR A 349 -3.98 4.50 3.59
C THR A 349 -2.52 4.93 3.51
N LEU A 350 -2.01 5.17 2.30
CA LEU A 350 -0.65 5.63 2.03
C LEU A 350 -0.67 6.84 1.08
N LEU A 351 0.30 7.74 1.25
CA LEU A 351 0.53 8.92 0.42
C LEU A 351 1.86 8.78 -0.30
N HIS A 352 1.88 8.78 -1.64
CA HIS A 352 3.08 8.68 -2.46
C HIS A 352 3.38 10.02 -3.14
N PHE A 353 4.41 10.72 -2.66
CA PHE A 353 4.85 12.04 -3.12
C PHE A 353 5.71 11.97 -4.40
N ASN A 354 5.24 11.25 -5.43
CA ASN A 354 5.89 11.11 -6.74
C ASN A 354 5.89 12.39 -7.61
N GLY A 355 5.20 13.45 -7.18
CA GLY A 355 5.23 14.78 -7.82
C GLY A 355 6.26 15.74 -7.22
N PRO A 356 5.98 17.06 -7.17
CA PRO A 356 6.90 18.06 -6.61
C PRO A 356 7.30 17.76 -5.16
N LYS A 357 8.61 17.59 -4.93
CA LYS A 357 9.14 17.07 -3.67
C LYS A 357 9.05 18.04 -2.49
N TYR A 358 8.81 19.34 -2.71
CA TYR A 358 8.68 20.31 -1.62
C TYR A 358 7.46 20.03 -0.72
N PHE A 359 6.43 19.35 -1.22
CA PHE A 359 5.28 18.95 -0.41
C PHE A 359 5.64 17.97 0.71
N ILE A 360 6.73 17.21 0.58
CA ILE A 360 7.25 16.31 1.63
C ILE A 360 7.62 17.09 2.89
N ASP A 361 8.02 18.36 2.77
CA ASP A 361 8.39 19.17 3.92
C ASP A 361 7.20 20.01 4.42
N ILE A 362 6.39 20.55 3.50
CA ILE A 362 5.21 21.35 3.86
C ILE A 362 4.12 20.51 4.53
N TRP A 363 3.92 19.26 4.10
CA TRP A 363 2.80 18.43 4.58
C TRP A 363 3.17 17.50 5.73
N TRP A 364 4.46 17.26 5.98
CA TRP A 364 4.87 16.40 7.09
C TRP A 364 4.30 16.87 8.46
N PRO A 365 4.30 18.18 8.78
CA PRO A 365 3.65 18.71 9.98
C PRO A 365 2.12 18.50 10.06
N ARG A 366 1.46 18.15 8.96
CA ARG A 366 0.00 17.96 8.91
C ARG A 366 -0.43 16.54 9.28
N MET A 367 0.52 15.60 9.26
CA MET A 367 0.26 14.19 9.58
C MET A 367 -0.11 14.03 11.05
N TRP A 368 -1.09 13.16 11.34
CA TRP A 368 -1.64 13.02 12.70
C TRP A 368 -0.59 12.64 13.76
N TYR A 369 0.48 11.96 13.36
CA TYR A 369 1.56 11.51 14.25
C TYR A 369 2.62 12.58 14.52
N TYR A 370 2.63 13.70 13.78
CA TYR A 370 3.71 14.68 13.84
C TYR A 370 3.93 15.24 15.26
N ASN A 371 2.85 15.71 15.90
CA ASN A 371 2.91 16.28 17.25
C ASN A 371 3.29 15.25 18.34
N PHE A 372 3.21 13.96 18.02
CA PHE A 372 3.59 12.87 18.92
C PHE A 372 4.92 12.22 18.51
N GLY A 373 5.54 12.69 17.43
CA GLY A 373 6.62 12.01 16.74
C GLY A 373 7.85 11.78 17.63
N VAL A 374 8.25 12.80 18.40
CA VAL A 374 9.36 12.70 19.37
C VAL A 374 9.11 11.60 20.40
N ARG A 375 7.88 11.50 20.93
CA ARG A 375 7.49 10.47 21.90
C ARG A 375 7.51 9.08 21.27
N TRP A 376 7.04 8.94 20.04
CA TRP A 376 7.11 7.68 19.30
C TRP A 376 8.55 7.25 19.02
N THR A 377 9.41 8.18 18.61
CA THR A 377 10.84 7.92 18.41
C THR A 377 11.53 7.46 19.69
N ALA A 378 11.21 8.06 20.85
CA ALA A 378 11.73 7.61 22.14
C ALA A 378 11.33 6.16 22.44
N ARG A 379 10.06 5.81 22.20
CA ARG A 379 9.58 4.44 22.36
C ARG A 379 10.28 3.44 21.44
N PHE A 380 10.55 3.81 20.19
CA PHE A 380 11.29 2.95 19.26
C PHE A 380 12.70 2.62 19.79
N LYS A 381 13.31 3.52 20.56
CA LYS A 381 14.59 3.27 21.24
C LYS A 381 14.45 2.33 22.45
N GLU A 382 13.31 2.40 23.16
CA GLU A 382 12.99 1.53 24.29
C GLU A 382 12.67 0.08 23.86
N GLU A 383 12.11 -0.11 22.65
CA GLU A 383 11.77 -1.43 22.10
C GLU A 383 12.52 -1.75 20.77
N PRO A 384 13.86 -1.85 20.79
CA PRO A 384 14.69 -1.98 19.59
C PRO A 384 14.47 -3.30 18.82
N MET A 385 13.90 -4.32 19.46
CA MET A 385 13.55 -5.59 18.82
C MET A 385 12.24 -5.53 18.02
N ARG A 386 11.42 -4.49 18.25
CA ARG A 386 10.12 -4.29 17.58
C ARG A 386 10.15 -3.09 16.63
N ALA A 387 11.08 -2.16 16.84
CA ALA A 387 11.32 -1.01 15.97
C ALA A 387 12.63 -1.17 15.20
N GLY A 388 12.55 -1.74 14.01
CA GLY A 388 13.70 -1.98 13.16
C GLY A 388 13.32 -2.49 11.78
N ALA A 389 14.34 -2.89 11.03
CA ALA A 389 14.21 -3.39 9.67
C ALA A 389 15.16 -4.57 9.45
N TRP A 390 14.76 -5.46 8.55
CA TRP A 390 15.58 -6.58 8.10
C TRP A 390 16.38 -6.18 6.87
N VAL A 391 17.60 -6.66 6.79
CA VAL A 391 18.46 -6.54 5.61
C VAL A 391 19.09 -7.89 5.30
N ALA A 392 19.66 -8.04 4.10
CA ALA A 392 20.51 -9.18 3.82
C ALA A 392 21.72 -9.18 4.77
N GLY A 393 22.03 -10.34 5.36
CA GLY A 393 23.21 -10.49 6.20
C GLY A 393 24.50 -10.51 5.37
N LYS A 394 25.65 -10.50 6.06
CA LYS A 394 26.97 -10.52 5.39
C LYS A 394 27.23 -11.82 4.63
N GLU A 395 26.66 -12.92 5.10
CA GLU A 395 26.77 -14.22 4.46
C GLU A 395 25.52 -14.49 3.59
N PRO A 396 25.69 -15.09 2.40
CA PRO A 396 24.55 -15.44 1.54
C PRO A 396 23.48 -16.25 2.28
N GLY A 397 22.22 -15.88 2.11
CA GLY A 397 21.08 -16.53 2.76
C GLY A 397 20.82 -16.12 4.21
N THR A 398 21.72 -15.35 4.84
CA THR A 398 21.52 -14.85 6.22
C THR A 398 20.75 -13.53 6.25
N LEU A 399 20.23 -13.18 7.43
CA LEU A 399 19.53 -11.93 7.70
C LEU A 399 20.25 -11.13 8.77
N ALA A 400 20.21 -9.81 8.67
CA ALA A 400 20.63 -8.92 9.73
C ALA A 400 19.48 -7.98 10.14
N TRP A 401 19.46 -7.63 11.43
CA TRP A 401 18.50 -6.69 12.01
C TRP A 401 19.17 -5.34 12.22
N LEU A 402 18.51 -4.28 11.76
CA LEU A 402 18.90 -2.90 12.01
C LEU A 402 17.81 -2.23 12.86
N THR A 403 18.18 -1.69 14.01
CA THR A 403 17.23 -0.97 14.86
C THR A 403 16.87 0.37 14.23
N TYR A 404 15.68 0.91 14.53
CA TYR A 404 15.30 2.25 14.09
C TYR A 404 16.35 3.29 14.48
N GLU A 405 16.91 3.18 15.69
CA GLU A 405 17.96 4.07 16.16
C GLU A 405 19.23 4.02 15.29
N SER A 406 19.67 2.82 14.90
CA SER A 406 20.87 2.66 14.07
C SER A 406 20.71 3.25 12.67
N VAL A 407 19.49 3.26 12.14
CA VAL A 407 19.18 3.70 10.77
C VAL A 407 18.79 5.18 10.73
N CYS A 408 18.02 5.66 11.71
CA CYS A 408 17.34 6.96 11.69
C CYS A 408 17.50 7.79 12.97
N GLY A 409 18.23 7.32 13.98
CA GLY A 409 18.34 8.00 15.29
C GLY A 409 18.99 9.39 15.26
N LYS A 410 19.75 9.68 14.19
CA LYS A 410 20.38 10.99 13.96
C LYS A 410 19.45 12.00 13.30
N GLU A 411 18.39 11.55 12.63
CA GLU A 411 17.46 12.43 11.92
C GLU A 411 16.56 13.19 12.91
N ARG A 412 16.25 14.44 12.58
CA ARG A 412 15.31 15.29 13.33
C ARG A 412 14.07 15.51 12.46
N LEU A 413 13.04 14.70 12.70
CA LEU A 413 11.87 14.65 11.81
C LEU A 413 10.72 15.53 12.30
N PHE A 414 10.72 16.01 13.54
CA PHE A 414 9.57 16.62 14.21
C PHE A 414 9.85 18.02 14.74
N GLY A 415 10.82 18.71 14.15
CA GLY A 415 11.20 20.07 14.54
C GLY A 415 11.98 20.13 15.86
N GLU A 416 12.63 19.02 16.25
CA GLU A 416 13.57 19.03 17.36
C GLU A 416 14.71 20.03 17.09
N PRO A 417 15.20 20.74 18.11
CA PRO A 417 16.30 21.69 17.94
C PRO A 417 17.56 20.96 17.44
N GLU A 418 18.37 21.66 16.65
CA GLU A 418 19.70 21.17 16.28
C GLU A 418 20.50 20.93 17.57
N GLN A 419 21.15 19.77 17.66
CA GLN A 419 22.08 19.54 18.76
C GLN A 419 23.32 20.42 18.55
N PRO A 420 23.88 21.01 19.62
CA PRO A 420 25.14 21.73 19.53
C PRO A 420 26.19 20.84 18.88
N LYS A 421 26.99 21.38 17.96
CA LYS A 421 28.10 20.63 17.38
C LYS A 421 29.05 20.25 18.51
N GLU A 422 29.49 19.00 18.56
CA GLU A 422 30.51 18.56 19.52
C GLU A 422 31.72 19.50 19.44
N GLY A 423 31.95 20.29 20.49
CA GLY A 423 33.02 21.28 20.57
C GLY A 423 32.59 22.75 20.69
N GLU A 424 31.32 23.09 20.46
CA GLU A 424 30.80 24.44 20.75
C GLU A 424 30.45 24.55 22.24
N LYS A 425 31.28 25.27 23.01
CA LYS A 425 30.91 25.68 24.36
C LYS A 425 29.65 26.56 24.29
N PRO A 426 28.68 26.40 25.22
CA PRO A 426 27.56 27.32 25.30
C PRO A 426 28.09 28.74 25.48
N ALA A 427 27.61 29.66 24.65
CA ALA A 427 28.00 31.07 24.71
C ALA A 427 27.68 31.58 26.13
N GLU A 428 28.72 32.00 26.86
CA GLU A 428 28.54 32.74 28.11
C GLU A 428 27.73 33.99 27.81
N ASN A 429 26.55 34.09 28.42
CA ASN A 429 25.75 35.30 28.41
C ASN A 429 26.60 36.44 28.98
N LYS A 430 27.09 37.33 28.11
CA LYS A 430 27.64 38.61 28.56
C LYS A 430 26.49 39.42 29.16
N PRO A 431 26.62 39.93 30.39
CA PRO A 431 25.61 40.81 30.96
C PRO A 431 25.48 42.05 30.07
N ALA A 432 24.23 42.44 29.81
CA ALA A 432 23.92 43.67 29.11
C ALA A 432 24.57 44.84 29.87
N ASN A 433 25.37 45.64 29.17
CA ASN A 433 25.93 46.86 29.74
C ASN A 433 24.80 47.85 30.07
N PRO A 434 24.95 48.61 31.17
CA PRO A 434 23.89 49.39 31.81
C PRO A 434 23.34 50.54 30.97
#